data_AF-A0A8H9G6K9-F1
#
_entry.id   AF-A0A8H9G6K9-F1
#
_cell.length_a   1.000
_cell.length_b   1.000
_cell.length_c   1.000
_cell.angle_alpha   90.00
_cell.angle_beta   90.00
_cell.angle_gamma   90.00
#
_symmetry.space_group_name_H-M   'P 1'
#
loop_
_entity.id
_entity.type
_entity.pdbx_description
1 polymer ?
#
loop_
_entity_poly.entity_id
_entity_poly.type
_entity_poly.pdbx_seq_one_letter_code
_entity_poly.pdbx_strand_id
1 'polypeptide(L)'
;MRVRPAPPVLGAGTASDDRYSSDVTGTSAGGASRVGVHRAAAFVAAGQPREALAVLAAAGPEENETAAAQRVRALALLAVDEVDDALGAARQAVGLDPDDGTGLWLTSTLLLRTGDQAGAVDAARRAVVVAPTSWRSHAAVADALFLDPARRVEALRASYEAVRLAPEEPDVHRRHGDLLLAAGRHRDAQAAYRRGLELAPGTTGTRHNLAVSRLRGGHEGESALAFSSVLATDPTDATARRNFVVAVVNPLARVRGMLGFTAVMTGLMSLGVTGDAEIARLTTILLPVTGIVGAVVVALRFVAETRSRTRSVVATARRAVPGWTALAAVTLAALIVSVVSVFLPLAAALVAQAVVLACAVLGSLQSRRILVAFPRTRPAPPTVAAAPTDESSPWRNPA
;
A
#
# COMPACT_ATOMS: atom_id res chain seq x y z
N MET A 1 2.72 -5.66 -22.79
CA MET A 1 2.66 -4.18 -22.76
C MET A 1 3.32 -3.70 -21.48
N ARG A 2 4.54 -3.17 -21.61
CA ARG A 2 5.33 -2.64 -20.49
C ARG A 2 4.71 -1.31 -20.08
N VAL A 3 4.02 -1.29 -18.93
CA VAL A 3 3.50 -0.05 -18.35
C VAL A 3 4.71 0.69 -17.79
N ARG A 4 5.07 1.81 -18.42
CA ARG A 4 6.14 2.70 -17.95
C ARG A 4 5.67 3.40 -16.66
N PRO A 5 6.47 3.38 -15.58
CA PRO A 5 6.12 4.04 -14.33
C PRO A 5 6.13 5.57 -14.52
N ALA A 6 5.26 6.27 -13.78
CA ALA A 6 5.30 7.73 -13.73
C ALA A 6 6.49 8.18 -12.84
N PRO A 7 7.05 9.37 -13.09
CA PRO A 7 8.19 9.88 -12.35
C PRO A 7 7.90 10.03 -10.85
N PRO A 8 8.93 10.00 -9.99
CA PRO A 8 8.72 10.24 -8.57
C PRO A 8 8.16 11.64 -8.43
N VAL A 9 6.98 11.75 -7.83
CA VAL A 9 6.56 13.00 -7.20
C VAL A 9 7.53 13.19 -6.05
N LEU A 10 8.66 13.83 -6.33
CA LEU A 10 9.43 14.55 -5.33
C LEU A 10 8.40 15.48 -4.70
N GLY A 11 8.08 15.24 -3.42
CA GLY A 11 7.02 15.95 -2.73
C GLY A 11 7.06 17.44 -3.12
N ALA A 12 5.94 17.96 -3.58
CA ALA A 12 5.64 19.38 -3.50
C ALA A 12 5.57 19.70 -2.01
N GLY A 13 6.73 19.73 -1.35
CA GLY A 13 6.92 20.62 -0.22
C GLY A 13 6.49 21.97 -0.75
N THR A 14 5.51 22.56 -0.07
CA THR A 14 5.08 23.92 -0.34
C THR A 14 6.32 24.78 -0.61
N ALA A 15 6.21 25.67 -1.59
CA ALA A 15 7.26 26.56 -2.09
C ALA A 15 7.84 27.55 -1.05
N SER A 16 7.86 27.16 0.23
CA SER A 16 8.24 27.90 1.41
C SER A 16 9.41 27.28 2.18
N ASP A 17 9.96 26.13 1.76
CA ASP A 17 11.09 25.53 2.47
C ASP A 17 12.42 25.92 1.81
N ASP A 18 13.07 26.94 2.39
CA ASP A 18 14.42 27.42 2.02
C ASP A 18 15.45 26.28 1.92
N ARG A 19 15.17 25.12 2.57
CA ARG A 19 16.00 23.92 2.56
C ARG A 19 16.05 23.19 1.22
N TYR A 20 14.98 23.21 0.42
CA TYR A 20 15.00 22.57 -0.92
C TYR A 20 15.96 23.32 -1.86
N SER A 21 15.95 24.65 -1.78
CA SER A 21 16.88 25.51 -2.51
C SER A 21 18.30 25.36 -1.96
N SER A 22 18.52 25.41 -0.64
CA SER A 22 19.87 25.35 -0.07
C SER A 22 20.58 24.01 -0.29
N ASP A 23 19.86 22.89 -0.12
CA ASP A 23 20.45 21.56 -0.21
C ASP A 23 20.75 21.18 -1.67
N VAL A 24 19.88 21.55 -2.62
CA VAL A 24 20.10 21.28 -4.05
C VAL A 24 21.15 22.22 -4.66
N THR A 25 21.37 23.41 -4.08
CA THR A 25 22.19 24.44 -4.73
C THR A 25 23.52 24.77 -4.05
N GLY A 26 23.79 24.24 -2.84
CA GLY A 26 25.11 24.28 -2.16
C GLY A 26 25.73 25.68 -2.06
N THR A 27 25.55 26.38 -0.94
CA THR A 27 26.07 27.74 -0.72
C THR A 27 27.60 27.80 -0.68
N SER A 28 28.24 28.23 -1.78
CA SER A 28 29.63 28.72 -1.82
C SER A 28 29.82 29.80 -2.90
N ALA A 29 30.24 30.99 -2.48
CA ALA A 29 30.26 32.24 -3.24
C ALA A 29 30.87 32.17 -4.67
N GLY A 30 30.11 32.60 -5.69
CA GLY A 30 30.56 32.78 -7.08
C GLY A 30 29.41 33.18 -8.02
N GLY A 31 29.26 34.47 -8.31
CA GLY A 31 27.98 35.13 -8.65
C GLY A 31 27.44 35.10 -10.10
N ALA A 32 27.96 34.30 -11.03
CA ALA A 32 27.43 34.25 -12.42
C ALA A 32 27.08 32.83 -12.89
N SER A 33 27.99 31.86 -12.70
CA SER A 33 27.82 30.43 -13.01
C SER A 33 26.61 29.77 -12.31
N ARG A 34 26.11 30.38 -11.23
CA ARG A 34 25.02 29.85 -10.41
C ARG A 34 23.62 30.14 -10.97
N VAL A 35 23.44 31.15 -11.83
CA VAL A 35 22.09 31.59 -12.26
C VAL A 35 21.37 30.53 -13.09
N GLY A 36 22.08 29.88 -14.03
CA GLY A 36 21.52 28.81 -14.85
C GLY A 36 21.08 27.60 -14.03
N VAL A 37 21.93 27.15 -13.10
CA VAL A 37 21.66 26.00 -12.23
C VAL A 37 20.53 26.28 -11.24
N HIS A 38 20.52 27.45 -10.59
CA HIS A 38 19.42 27.85 -9.69
C HIS A 38 18.08 27.93 -10.44
N ARG A 39 18.09 28.45 -11.68
CA ARG A 39 16.89 28.49 -12.53
C ARG A 39 16.43 27.09 -12.91
N ALA A 40 17.35 26.20 -13.29
CA ALA A 40 17.02 24.81 -13.57
C ALA A 40 16.45 24.09 -12.32
N ALA A 41 17.05 24.32 -11.15
CA ALA A 41 16.56 23.77 -9.88
C ALA A 41 15.14 24.27 -9.55
N ALA A 42 14.85 25.54 -9.82
CA ALA A 42 13.51 26.10 -9.67
C ALA A 42 12.50 25.44 -10.62
N PHE A 43 12.88 25.17 -11.87
CA PHE A 43 12.03 24.42 -12.81
C PHE A 43 11.77 22.99 -12.33
N VAL A 44 12.76 22.29 -11.76
CA VAL A 44 12.54 20.98 -11.13
C VAL A 44 11.56 21.09 -9.97
N ALA A 45 11.73 22.09 -9.09
CA ALA A 45 10.82 22.33 -7.95
C ALA A 45 9.38 22.62 -8.40
N ALA A 46 9.22 23.32 -9.54
CA ALA A 46 7.94 23.64 -10.14
C ALA A 46 7.29 22.46 -10.89
N GLY A 47 7.94 21.28 -10.94
CA GLY A 47 7.44 20.12 -11.68
C GLY A 47 7.59 20.27 -13.20
N GLN A 48 8.53 21.10 -13.65
CA GLN A 48 8.85 21.39 -15.06
C GLN A 48 10.24 20.84 -15.43
N PRO A 49 10.43 19.50 -15.42
CA PRO A 49 11.75 18.91 -15.58
C PRO A 49 12.32 19.06 -17.00
N ARG A 50 11.49 19.19 -18.03
CA ARG A 50 11.97 19.38 -19.40
C ARG A 50 12.54 20.78 -19.60
N GLU A 51 11.92 21.77 -19.00
CA GLU A 51 12.39 23.15 -18.96
C GLU A 51 13.69 23.25 -18.18
N ALA A 52 13.82 22.54 -17.06
CA ALA A 52 15.08 22.42 -16.33
C ALA A 52 16.20 21.85 -17.22
N LEU A 53 15.92 20.79 -17.97
CA LEU A 53 16.88 20.20 -18.91
C LEU A 53 17.24 21.13 -20.05
N ALA A 54 16.27 21.89 -20.59
CA ALA A 54 16.53 22.89 -21.62
C ALA A 54 17.42 24.03 -21.11
N VAL A 55 17.20 24.49 -19.86
CA VAL A 55 18.05 25.49 -19.22
C VAL A 55 19.48 24.98 -19.04
N LEU A 56 19.66 23.73 -18.59
CA LEU A 56 20.98 23.11 -18.45
C LEU A 56 21.64 22.89 -19.83
N ALA A 57 20.89 22.50 -20.85
CA ALA A 57 21.43 22.33 -22.20
C ALA A 57 21.91 23.64 -22.84
N ALA A 58 21.27 24.76 -22.49
CA ALA A 58 21.67 26.10 -22.93
C ALA A 58 22.83 26.70 -22.10
N ALA A 59 23.17 26.10 -20.96
CA ALA A 59 24.28 26.52 -20.11
C ALA A 59 25.63 26.08 -20.70
N GLY A 60 26.68 26.87 -20.45
CA GLY A 60 28.03 26.54 -20.90
C GLY A 60 28.61 25.29 -20.22
N PRO A 61 29.66 24.67 -20.79
CA PRO A 61 30.29 23.48 -20.21
C PRO A 61 30.77 23.71 -18.77
N GLU A 62 31.37 24.86 -18.46
CA GLU A 62 31.83 25.21 -17.10
C GLU A 62 30.70 25.26 -16.06
N GLU A 63 29.49 25.68 -16.44
CA GLU A 63 28.34 25.70 -15.52
C GLU A 63 27.77 24.28 -15.29
N ASN A 64 27.82 23.45 -16.34
CA ASN A 64 27.30 22.09 -16.31
C ASN A 64 28.24 21.07 -15.65
N GLU A 65 29.54 21.33 -15.60
CA GLU A 65 30.55 20.48 -14.95
C GLU A 65 30.68 20.74 -13.44
N THR A 66 29.59 21.14 -12.80
CA THR A 66 29.50 21.28 -11.34
C THR A 66 28.67 20.17 -10.73
N ALA A 67 29.01 19.72 -9.51
CA ALA A 67 28.23 18.71 -8.79
C ALA A 67 26.75 19.14 -8.62
N ALA A 68 26.50 20.43 -8.37
CA ALA A 68 25.16 20.98 -8.29
C ALA A 68 24.38 20.88 -9.61
N ALA A 69 24.99 21.25 -10.75
CA ALA A 69 24.34 21.11 -12.05
C ALA A 69 24.01 19.65 -12.37
N GLN A 70 24.95 18.74 -12.09
CA GLN A 70 24.77 17.31 -12.33
C GLN A 70 23.68 16.70 -11.44
N ARG A 71 23.52 17.16 -10.19
CA ARG A 71 22.37 16.77 -9.35
C ARG A 71 21.05 17.26 -9.89
N VAL A 72 20.95 18.53 -10.30
CA VAL A 72 19.72 19.08 -10.89
C VAL A 72 19.38 18.33 -12.17
N ARG A 73 20.39 18.01 -12.99
CA ARG A 73 20.24 17.18 -14.20
C ARG A 73 19.71 15.79 -13.85
N ALA A 74 20.31 15.11 -12.87
CA ALA A 74 19.87 13.80 -12.43
C ALA A 74 18.42 13.81 -11.90
N LEU A 75 18.04 14.83 -11.13
CA LEU A 75 16.67 15.02 -10.65
C LEU A 75 15.69 15.24 -11.81
N ALA A 76 16.04 16.08 -12.78
CA ALA A 76 15.19 16.37 -13.93
C ALA A 76 15.04 15.14 -14.85
N LEU A 77 16.13 14.40 -15.11
CA LEU A 77 16.12 13.15 -15.88
C LEU A 77 15.30 12.06 -15.19
N LEU A 78 15.47 11.91 -13.88
CA LEU A 78 14.66 11.00 -13.06
C LEU A 78 13.17 11.34 -13.15
N ALA A 79 12.84 12.64 -13.19
CA ALA A 79 11.48 13.14 -13.33
C ALA A 79 10.89 13.00 -14.75
N VAL A 80 11.70 12.68 -15.78
CA VAL A 80 11.22 12.31 -17.12
C VAL A 80 11.37 10.82 -17.44
N ASP A 81 11.74 10.02 -16.43
CA ASP A 81 11.95 8.57 -16.51
C ASP A 81 13.15 8.10 -17.34
N GLU A 82 14.12 8.97 -17.59
CA GLU A 82 15.39 8.64 -18.27
C GLU A 82 16.42 8.14 -17.24
N VAL A 83 16.21 6.91 -16.74
CA VAL A 83 16.91 6.36 -15.57
C VAL A 83 18.41 6.20 -15.77
N ASP A 84 18.84 5.73 -16.94
CA ASP A 84 20.26 5.47 -17.20
C ASP A 84 21.06 6.79 -17.28
N ASP A 85 20.52 7.80 -17.98
CA ASP A 85 21.12 9.12 -18.05
C ASP A 85 21.10 9.83 -16.68
N ALA A 86 20.01 9.66 -15.92
CA ALA A 86 19.93 10.18 -14.55
C ALA A 86 21.01 9.57 -13.66
N LEU A 87 21.25 8.25 -13.78
CA LEU A 87 22.30 7.56 -13.04
C LEU A 87 23.70 8.04 -13.45
N GLY A 88 23.90 8.29 -14.74
CA GLY A 88 25.11 8.91 -15.27
C GLY A 88 25.37 10.27 -14.62
N ALA A 89 24.38 11.16 -14.64
CA ALA A 89 24.48 12.49 -14.03
C ALA A 89 24.69 12.42 -12.51
N ALA A 90 23.98 11.53 -11.79
CA ALA A 90 24.18 11.37 -10.35
C ALA A 90 25.59 10.87 -10.00
N ARG A 91 26.14 9.93 -10.79
CA ARG A 91 27.53 9.46 -10.63
C ARG A 91 28.54 10.54 -10.97
N GLN A 92 28.28 11.38 -11.97
CA GLN A 92 29.13 12.52 -12.29
C GLN A 92 29.14 13.53 -11.14
N ALA A 93 27.99 13.81 -10.52
CA ALA A 93 27.93 14.67 -9.33
C ALA A 93 28.85 14.14 -8.21
N VAL A 94 28.76 12.84 -7.90
CA VAL A 94 29.61 12.18 -6.89
C VAL A 94 31.09 12.10 -7.31
N GLY A 95 31.37 12.06 -8.62
CA GLY A 95 32.73 12.09 -9.15
C GLY A 95 33.39 13.46 -9.02
N LEU A 96 32.60 14.53 -9.16
CA LEU A 96 33.03 15.92 -8.99
C LEU A 96 33.15 16.29 -7.51
N ASP A 97 32.28 15.75 -6.67
CA ASP A 97 32.30 15.91 -5.21
C ASP A 97 31.97 14.58 -4.51
N PRO A 98 32.98 13.83 -4.03
CA PRO A 98 32.79 12.55 -3.33
C PRO A 98 31.95 12.65 -2.05
N ASP A 99 31.85 13.85 -1.48
CA ASP A 99 31.11 14.19 -0.26
C ASP A 99 29.77 14.89 -0.60
N ASP A 100 29.27 14.73 -1.82
CA ASP A 100 27.92 15.15 -2.18
C ASP A 100 26.87 14.15 -1.68
N GLY A 101 26.38 14.37 -0.46
CA GLY A 101 25.33 13.55 0.16
C GLY A 101 24.05 13.44 -0.68
N THR A 102 23.69 14.48 -1.44
CA THR A 102 22.50 14.46 -2.31
C THR A 102 22.77 13.63 -3.57
N GLY A 103 23.96 13.76 -4.16
CA GLY A 103 24.41 12.92 -5.28
C GLY A 103 24.46 11.44 -4.89
N LEU A 104 24.92 11.12 -3.68
CA LEU A 104 24.94 9.75 -3.15
C LEU A 104 23.52 9.18 -2.91
N TRP A 105 22.61 9.98 -2.37
CA TRP A 105 21.19 9.60 -2.24
C TRP A 105 20.52 9.34 -3.60
N LEU A 106 20.74 10.23 -4.58
CA LEU A 106 20.23 10.07 -5.95
C LEU A 106 20.80 8.81 -6.59
N THR A 107 22.12 8.60 -6.47
CA THR A 107 22.80 7.38 -6.95
C THR A 107 22.14 6.14 -6.36
N SER A 108 21.94 6.09 -5.04
CA SER A 108 21.27 4.97 -4.37
C SER A 108 19.87 4.71 -4.92
N THR A 109 19.06 5.77 -5.05
CA THR A 109 17.69 5.69 -5.56
C THR A 109 17.67 5.14 -6.99
N LEU A 110 18.57 5.62 -7.86
CA LEU A 110 18.65 5.21 -9.25
C LEU A 110 19.17 3.77 -9.40
N LEU A 111 20.10 3.33 -8.54
CA LEU A 111 20.57 1.95 -8.50
C LEU A 111 19.47 0.96 -8.10
N LEU A 112 18.59 1.34 -7.17
CA LEU A 112 17.38 0.54 -6.87
C LEU A 112 16.48 0.39 -8.09
N ARG A 113 16.38 1.44 -8.92
CA ARG A 113 15.54 1.41 -10.13
C ARG A 113 16.13 0.54 -11.24
N THR A 114 17.46 0.49 -11.35
CA THR A 114 18.16 -0.36 -12.33
C THR A 114 18.37 -1.80 -11.82
N GLY A 115 18.06 -2.06 -10.55
CA GLY A 115 18.11 -3.39 -9.93
C GLY A 115 19.43 -3.73 -9.25
N ASP A 116 20.38 -2.81 -9.19
CA ASP A 116 21.63 -2.97 -8.44
C ASP A 116 21.42 -2.64 -6.95
N GLN A 117 20.87 -3.61 -6.23
CA GLN A 117 20.58 -3.45 -4.81
C GLN A 117 21.86 -3.34 -3.95
N ALA A 118 22.96 -4.00 -4.35
CA ALA A 118 24.21 -3.95 -3.60
C ALA A 118 24.85 -2.56 -3.70
N GLY A 119 24.95 -2.02 -4.91
CA GLY A 119 25.43 -0.65 -5.14
C GLY A 119 24.54 0.39 -4.49
N ALA A 120 23.21 0.17 -4.48
CA ALA A 120 22.28 1.08 -3.81
C ALA A 120 22.53 1.18 -2.30
N VAL A 121 22.81 0.05 -1.63
CA VAL A 121 23.12 0.02 -0.20
C VAL A 121 24.45 0.73 0.10
N ASP A 122 25.47 0.54 -0.74
CA ASP A 122 26.76 1.21 -0.57
C ASP A 122 26.61 2.74 -0.68
N ALA A 123 25.98 3.21 -1.76
CA ALA A 123 25.72 4.64 -1.97
C ALA A 123 24.85 5.24 -0.84
N ALA A 124 23.82 4.52 -0.37
CA ALA A 124 22.98 4.97 0.73
C ALA A 124 23.76 5.13 2.05
N ARG A 125 24.63 4.17 2.38
CA ARG A 125 25.45 4.25 3.60
C ARG A 125 26.44 5.38 3.54
N ARG A 126 27.10 5.57 2.39
CA ARG A 126 27.99 6.73 2.16
C ARG A 126 27.22 8.04 2.32
N ALA A 127 25.99 8.13 1.79
CA ALA A 127 25.15 9.32 1.97
C ALA A 127 24.89 9.66 3.45
N VAL A 128 24.73 8.66 4.31
CA VAL A 128 24.56 8.88 5.76
C VAL A 128 25.86 9.26 6.46
N VAL A 129 27.01 8.72 6.04
CA VAL A 129 28.32 9.11 6.58
C VAL A 129 28.61 10.58 6.29
N VAL A 130 28.36 11.00 5.06
CA VAL A 130 28.64 12.35 4.56
C VAL A 130 27.61 13.36 5.07
N ALA A 131 26.33 12.99 5.10
CA ALA A 131 25.24 13.87 5.52
C ALA A 131 24.37 13.19 6.60
N PRO A 132 24.88 13.04 7.84
CA PRO A 132 24.20 12.28 8.91
C PRO A 132 22.90 12.92 9.41
N THR A 133 22.72 14.23 9.20
CA THR A 133 21.52 14.98 9.57
C THR A 133 20.52 15.10 8.43
N SER A 134 20.82 14.56 7.24
CA SER A 134 19.90 14.57 6.11
C SER A 134 18.91 13.42 6.21
N TRP A 135 17.61 13.76 6.33
CA TRP A 135 16.55 12.75 6.31
C TRP A 135 16.55 11.94 5.01
N ARG A 136 16.98 12.52 3.88
CA ARG A 136 17.06 11.85 2.58
C ARG A 136 18.11 10.74 2.58
N SER A 137 19.25 10.95 3.23
CA SER A 137 20.28 9.92 3.37
C SER A 137 19.76 8.72 4.17
N HIS A 138 19.07 8.97 5.29
CA HIS A 138 18.45 7.90 6.07
C HIS A 138 17.30 7.20 5.33
N ALA A 139 16.50 7.95 4.57
CA ALA A 139 15.48 7.38 3.69
C ALA A 139 16.10 6.49 2.59
N ALA A 140 17.26 6.87 2.04
CA ALA A 140 18.02 6.05 1.08
C ALA A 140 18.35 4.68 1.65
N VAL A 141 18.87 4.64 2.87
CA VAL A 141 19.19 3.38 3.57
C VAL A 141 17.94 2.54 3.80
N ALA A 142 16.85 3.19 4.22
CA ALA A 142 15.57 2.53 4.43
C ALA A 142 15.02 1.88 3.15
N ASP A 143 15.08 2.59 2.01
CA ASP A 143 14.64 2.08 0.72
C ASP A 143 15.55 0.97 0.19
N ALA A 144 16.87 1.15 0.29
CA ALA A 144 17.87 0.20 -0.21
C ALA A 144 17.80 -1.16 0.53
N LEU A 145 17.40 -1.13 1.80
CA LEU A 145 17.24 -2.32 2.64
C LEU A 145 15.80 -2.86 2.67
N PHE A 146 14.85 -2.20 2.01
CA PHE A 146 13.42 -2.52 2.10
C PHE A 146 13.10 -3.98 1.73
N LEU A 147 13.75 -4.46 0.66
CA LEU A 147 13.50 -5.79 0.10
C LEU A 147 14.30 -6.91 0.77
N ASP A 148 15.24 -6.59 1.66
CA ASP A 148 16.05 -7.58 2.38
C ASP A 148 15.39 -7.96 3.72
N PRO A 149 14.81 -9.17 3.85
CA PRO A 149 14.17 -9.60 5.08
C PRO A 149 15.14 -9.67 6.26
N ALA A 150 16.42 -9.96 6.03
CA ALA A 150 17.43 -10.08 7.08
C ALA A 150 17.81 -8.70 7.64
N ARG A 151 17.65 -7.63 6.85
CA ARG A 151 18.01 -6.25 7.22
C ARG A 151 16.80 -5.37 7.57
N ARG A 152 15.62 -5.97 7.74
CA ARG A 152 14.36 -5.26 8.03
C ARG A 152 14.42 -4.37 9.28
N VAL A 153 15.12 -4.79 10.33
CA VAL A 153 15.28 -3.99 11.57
C VAL A 153 16.08 -2.72 11.31
N GLU A 154 17.14 -2.81 10.51
CA GLU A 154 17.97 -1.67 10.12
C GLU A 154 17.20 -0.71 9.22
N ALA A 155 16.44 -1.22 8.24
CA ALA A 155 15.56 -0.41 7.41
C ALA A 155 14.53 0.37 8.23
N LEU A 156 13.91 -0.29 9.23
CA LEU A 156 12.98 0.36 10.16
C LEU A 156 13.65 1.45 11.00
N ARG A 157 14.88 1.22 11.47
CA ARG A 157 15.65 2.23 12.21
C ARG A 157 15.98 3.44 11.34
N ALA A 158 16.45 3.21 10.12
CA ALA A 158 16.78 4.27 9.17
C ALA A 158 15.53 5.10 8.78
N SER A 159 14.39 4.46 8.50
CA SER A 159 13.15 5.19 8.22
C SER A 159 12.62 5.98 9.43
N TYR A 160 12.77 5.45 10.64
CA TYR A 160 12.42 6.18 11.86
C TYR A 160 13.30 7.42 12.05
N GLU A 161 14.61 7.29 11.77
CA GLU A 161 15.53 8.42 11.84
C GLU A 161 15.20 9.50 10.79
N ALA A 162 14.78 9.10 9.58
CA ALA A 162 14.26 10.04 8.60
C ALA A 162 13.01 10.79 9.11
N VAL A 163 12.08 10.10 9.78
CA VAL A 163 10.91 10.73 10.43
C VAL A 163 11.33 11.68 11.55
N ARG A 164 12.35 11.32 12.35
CA ARG A 164 12.87 12.16 13.44
C ARG A 164 13.50 13.44 12.92
N LEU A 165 14.24 13.37 11.82
CA LEU A 165 14.93 14.49 11.19
C LEU A 165 13.99 15.41 10.41
N ALA A 166 12.90 14.89 9.86
CA ALA A 166 11.92 15.65 9.08
C ALA A 166 10.47 15.28 9.45
N PRO A 167 9.99 15.61 10.66
CA PRO A 167 8.66 15.20 11.13
C PRO A 167 7.48 15.79 10.35
N GLU A 168 7.72 16.85 9.56
CA GLU A 168 6.72 17.53 8.74
C GLU A 168 6.81 17.15 7.25
N GLU A 169 7.75 16.27 6.88
CA GLU A 169 7.86 15.76 5.51
C GLU A 169 6.85 14.62 5.30
N PRO A 170 5.85 14.74 4.41
CA PRO A 170 4.87 13.67 4.19
C PRO A 170 5.48 12.34 3.75
N ASP A 171 6.54 12.38 2.93
CA ASP A 171 7.11 11.17 2.34
C ASP A 171 7.82 10.28 3.35
N VAL A 172 8.45 10.83 4.40
CA VAL A 172 9.12 10.01 5.41
C VAL A 172 8.11 9.17 6.20
N HIS A 173 6.92 9.71 6.48
CA HIS A 173 5.84 8.97 7.13
C HIS A 173 5.29 7.85 6.25
N ARG A 174 5.14 8.11 4.95
CA ARG A 174 4.72 7.08 3.98
C ARG A 174 5.75 5.95 3.91
N ARG A 175 7.03 6.27 3.74
CA ARG A 175 8.12 5.27 3.68
C ARG A 175 8.23 4.44 4.96
N HIS A 176 8.14 5.10 6.12
CA HIS A 176 8.12 4.40 7.39
C HIS A 176 6.91 3.47 7.52
N GLY A 177 5.72 3.94 7.10
CA GLY A 177 4.51 3.14 7.02
C GLY A 177 4.67 1.89 6.14
N ASP A 178 5.32 2.01 4.98
CA ASP A 178 5.58 0.91 4.06
C ASP A 178 6.44 -0.18 4.72
N LEU A 179 7.50 0.21 5.44
CA LEU A 179 8.35 -0.72 6.19
C LEU A 179 7.63 -1.37 7.36
N LEU A 180 6.83 -0.61 8.12
CA LEU A 180 5.99 -1.15 9.20
C LEU A 180 4.98 -2.17 8.66
N LEU A 181 4.38 -1.88 7.51
CA LEU A 181 3.45 -2.78 6.83
C LEU A 181 4.14 -4.07 6.38
N ALA A 182 5.36 -3.97 5.82
CA ALA A 182 6.18 -5.12 5.46
C ALA A 182 6.62 -5.95 6.69
N ALA A 183 6.80 -5.30 7.84
CA ALA A 183 7.09 -5.94 9.12
C ALA A 183 5.85 -6.52 9.84
N GLY A 184 4.64 -6.39 9.28
CA GLY A 184 3.41 -6.87 9.91
C GLY A 184 2.88 -5.96 11.04
N ARG A 185 3.50 -4.80 11.27
CA ARG A 185 3.09 -3.80 12.27
C ARG A 185 1.97 -2.92 11.72
N HIS A 186 0.81 -3.52 11.47
CA HIS A 186 -0.30 -2.88 10.75
C HIS A 186 -0.84 -1.61 11.43
N ARG A 187 -1.00 -1.61 12.76
CA ARG A 187 -1.49 -0.44 13.50
C ARG A 187 -0.56 0.76 13.40
N ASP A 188 0.74 0.50 13.56
CA ASP A 188 1.77 1.54 13.46
C ASP A 188 1.86 2.07 12.04
N ALA A 189 1.78 1.19 11.03
CA ALA A 189 1.74 1.60 9.62
C ALA A 189 0.54 2.52 9.35
N GLN A 190 -0.64 2.19 9.87
CA GLN A 190 -1.83 3.04 9.72
C GLN A 190 -1.66 4.40 10.41
N ALA A 191 -0.94 4.49 11.53
CA ALA A 191 -0.65 5.76 12.18
C ALA A 191 0.31 6.61 11.32
N ALA A 192 1.38 6.01 10.81
CA ALA A 192 2.33 6.67 9.91
C ALA A 192 1.65 7.17 8.64
N TYR A 193 0.86 6.34 7.94
CA TYR A 193 0.14 6.78 6.75
C TYR A 193 -0.88 7.89 7.03
N ARG A 194 -1.57 7.86 8.17
CA ARG A 194 -2.46 8.97 8.56
C ARG A 194 -1.69 10.27 8.75
N ARG A 195 -0.52 10.22 9.41
CA ARG A 195 0.32 11.41 9.57
C ARG A 195 0.80 11.96 8.23
N GLY A 196 1.22 11.10 7.29
CA GLY A 196 1.57 11.52 5.94
C GLY A 196 0.39 12.14 5.18
N LEU A 197 -0.83 11.62 5.36
CA LEU A 197 -2.04 12.18 4.75
C LEU A 197 -2.53 13.47 5.42
N GLU A 198 -2.27 13.69 6.70
CA GLU A 198 -2.52 14.98 7.35
C GLU A 198 -1.65 16.09 6.77
N LEU A 199 -0.38 15.78 6.48
CA LEU A 199 0.58 16.71 5.90
C LEU A 199 0.35 16.91 4.39
N ALA A 200 0.00 15.85 3.65
CA ALA A 200 -0.32 15.91 2.23
C ALA A 200 -1.58 15.09 1.87
N PRO A 201 -2.78 15.69 2.01
CA PRO A 201 -4.06 15.00 1.79
C PRO A 201 -4.28 14.45 0.38
N GLY A 202 -3.61 15.04 -0.62
CA GLY A 202 -3.72 14.69 -2.03
C GLY A 202 -2.98 13.40 -2.44
N THR A 203 -2.22 12.78 -1.55
CA THR A 203 -1.36 11.63 -1.90
C THR A 203 -2.14 10.31 -2.07
N THR A 204 -2.57 10.02 -3.30
CA THR A 204 -3.33 8.81 -3.64
C THR A 204 -2.60 7.51 -3.30
N GLY A 205 -1.27 7.46 -3.49
CA GLY A 205 -0.45 6.30 -3.10
C GLY A 205 -0.49 6.01 -1.59
N THR A 206 -0.37 7.03 -0.75
CA THR A 206 -0.47 6.89 0.72
C THR A 206 -1.86 6.43 1.15
N ARG A 207 -2.91 6.97 0.52
CA ARG A 207 -4.30 6.54 0.75
C ARG A 207 -4.53 5.08 0.39
N HIS A 208 -3.96 4.64 -0.72
CA HIS A 208 -3.96 3.24 -1.13
C HIS A 208 -3.28 2.35 -0.09
N ASN A 209 -2.07 2.71 0.34
CA ASN A 209 -1.31 1.92 1.31
C ASN A 209 -1.98 1.86 2.69
N LEU A 210 -2.67 2.93 3.11
CA LEU A 210 -3.53 2.92 4.30
C LEU A 210 -4.67 1.89 4.16
N ALA A 211 -5.35 1.84 3.01
CA ALA A 211 -6.42 0.88 2.75
C ALA A 211 -5.91 -0.57 2.72
N VAL A 212 -4.71 -0.82 2.17
CA VAL A 212 -4.05 -2.13 2.21
C VAL A 212 -3.64 -2.50 3.64
N SER A 213 -3.14 -1.55 4.43
CA SER A 213 -2.76 -1.77 5.83
C SER A 213 -3.97 -2.11 6.70
N ARG A 214 -5.12 -1.46 6.47
CA ARG A 214 -6.40 -1.82 7.08
C ARG A 214 -6.81 -3.24 6.76
N LEU A 215 -6.73 -3.63 5.48
CA LEU A 215 -7.04 -5.00 5.04
C LEU A 215 -6.20 -6.04 5.77
N ARG A 216 -4.88 -5.82 5.86
CA ARG A 216 -3.96 -6.75 6.53
C ARG A 216 -4.12 -6.76 8.05
N GLY A 217 -4.48 -5.62 8.64
CA GLY A 217 -4.81 -5.48 10.06
C GLY A 217 -6.21 -5.98 10.43
N GLY A 218 -6.97 -6.58 9.50
CA GLY A 218 -8.31 -7.12 9.77
C GLY A 218 -9.45 -6.10 9.84
N HIS A 219 -9.21 -4.85 9.44
CA HIS A 219 -10.21 -3.78 9.29
C HIS A 219 -10.77 -3.82 7.87
N GLU A 220 -11.42 -4.94 7.54
CA GLU A 220 -11.85 -5.31 6.19
C GLU A 220 -12.97 -4.40 5.67
N GLY A 221 -13.86 -3.91 6.54
CA GLY A 221 -14.93 -2.98 6.16
C GLY A 221 -14.39 -1.60 5.77
N GLU A 222 -13.47 -1.05 6.56
CA GLU A 222 -12.82 0.24 6.22
C GLU A 222 -12.02 0.14 4.93
N SER A 223 -11.34 -0.99 4.71
CA SER A 223 -10.63 -1.26 3.45
C SER A 223 -11.60 -1.38 2.27
N ALA A 224 -12.69 -2.13 2.42
CA ALA A 224 -13.72 -2.26 1.40
C ALA A 224 -14.33 -0.91 1.02
N LEU A 225 -14.57 -0.02 2.00
CA LEU A 225 -15.01 1.35 1.73
C LEU A 225 -14.01 2.10 0.87
N ALA A 226 -12.72 2.10 1.25
CA ALA A 226 -11.69 2.83 0.54
C ALA A 226 -11.51 2.36 -0.90
N PHE A 227 -11.52 1.04 -1.15
CA PHE A 227 -11.44 0.54 -2.52
C PHE A 227 -12.75 0.70 -3.29
N SER A 228 -13.91 0.69 -2.62
CA SER A 228 -15.19 0.96 -3.30
C SER A 228 -15.29 2.39 -3.84
N SER A 229 -14.67 3.37 -3.18
CA SER A 229 -14.63 4.74 -3.72
C SER A 229 -13.73 4.85 -4.94
N VAL A 230 -12.60 4.13 -4.97
CA VAL A 230 -11.73 4.07 -6.16
C VAL A 230 -12.46 3.41 -7.32
N LEU A 231 -13.15 2.29 -7.07
CA LEU A 231 -13.93 1.60 -8.10
C LEU A 231 -15.18 2.35 -8.56
N ALA A 232 -15.63 3.35 -7.80
CA ALA A 232 -16.71 4.23 -8.22
C ALA A 232 -16.23 5.27 -9.24
N THR A 233 -14.96 5.69 -9.15
CA THR A 233 -14.34 6.65 -10.08
C THR A 233 -13.68 5.94 -11.27
N ASP A 234 -12.93 4.87 -11.01
CA ASP A 234 -12.31 4.01 -12.02
C ASP A 234 -12.72 2.55 -11.78
N PRO A 235 -13.79 2.08 -12.45
CA PRO A 235 -14.23 0.68 -12.36
C PRO A 235 -13.23 -0.33 -12.93
N THR A 236 -12.25 0.13 -13.73
CA THR A 236 -11.28 -0.72 -14.42
C THR A 236 -10.00 -0.95 -13.63
N ASP A 237 -9.77 -0.22 -12.53
CA ASP A 237 -8.63 -0.41 -11.63
C ASP A 237 -8.58 -1.85 -11.10
N ALA A 238 -7.69 -2.64 -11.70
CA ALA A 238 -7.51 -4.04 -11.37
C ALA A 238 -6.98 -4.24 -9.93
N THR A 239 -6.19 -3.28 -9.42
CA THR A 239 -5.56 -3.36 -8.11
C THR A 239 -6.57 -3.04 -7.02
N ALA A 240 -7.37 -1.98 -7.20
CA ALA A 240 -8.49 -1.67 -6.32
C ALA A 240 -9.53 -2.81 -6.33
N ARG A 241 -9.86 -3.35 -7.50
CA ARG A 241 -10.80 -4.49 -7.64
C ARG A 241 -10.32 -5.70 -6.86
N ARG A 242 -9.05 -6.07 -7.02
CA ARG A 242 -8.44 -7.21 -6.30
C ARG A 242 -8.53 -7.04 -4.79
N ASN A 243 -8.08 -5.90 -4.27
CA ASN A 243 -8.07 -5.67 -2.82
C ASN A 243 -9.48 -5.54 -2.24
N PHE A 244 -10.40 -4.93 -3.00
CA PHE A 244 -11.82 -4.88 -2.65
C PHE A 244 -12.42 -6.27 -2.53
N VAL A 245 -12.23 -7.15 -3.54
CA VAL A 245 -12.72 -8.53 -3.52
C VAL A 245 -12.25 -9.25 -2.26
N VAL A 246 -10.95 -9.15 -1.93
CA VAL A 246 -10.39 -9.75 -0.72
C VAL A 246 -11.05 -9.19 0.54
N ALA A 247 -11.29 -7.88 0.60
CA ALA A 247 -11.91 -7.21 1.74
C ALA A 247 -13.35 -7.66 2.00
N VAL A 248 -14.14 -7.96 0.97
CA VAL A 248 -15.53 -8.43 1.14
C VAL A 248 -15.66 -9.96 1.26
N VAL A 249 -14.76 -10.73 0.65
CA VAL A 249 -14.86 -12.20 0.62
C VAL A 249 -14.26 -12.86 1.86
N ASN A 250 -13.16 -12.34 2.42
CA ASN A 250 -12.56 -12.90 3.66
C ASN A 250 -13.53 -12.95 4.85
N PRO A 251 -14.30 -11.90 5.20
CA PRO A 251 -15.19 -11.97 6.35
C PRO A 251 -16.30 -12.99 6.13
N LEU A 252 -16.85 -13.11 4.91
CA LEU A 252 -17.82 -14.16 4.56
C LEU A 252 -17.21 -15.56 4.67
N ALA A 253 -15.95 -15.72 4.26
CA ALA A 253 -15.24 -16.99 4.41
C ALA A 253 -15.02 -17.36 5.88
N ARG A 254 -14.70 -16.39 6.75
CA ARG A 254 -14.62 -16.61 8.20
C ARG A 254 -15.96 -17.02 8.78
N VAL A 255 -17.05 -16.30 8.47
CA VAL A 255 -18.41 -16.63 8.92
C VAL A 255 -18.77 -18.07 8.57
N ARG A 256 -18.62 -18.46 7.30
CA ARG A 256 -18.94 -19.81 6.86
C ARG A 256 -18.02 -20.87 7.48
N GLY A 257 -16.74 -20.55 7.68
CA GLY A 257 -15.80 -21.43 8.39
C GLY A 257 -16.24 -21.71 9.82
N MET A 258 -16.70 -20.69 10.54
CA MET A 258 -17.24 -20.84 11.90
C MET A 258 -18.50 -21.70 11.91
N LEU A 259 -19.47 -21.41 11.03
CA LEU A 259 -20.71 -22.19 10.92
C LEU A 259 -20.44 -23.66 10.55
N GLY A 260 -19.55 -23.91 9.58
CA GLY A 260 -19.15 -25.26 9.18
C GLY A 260 -18.44 -26.03 10.29
N PHE A 261 -17.52 -25.37 11.01
CA PHE A 261 -16.84 -25.97 12.15
C PHE A 261 -17.83 -26.37 13.25
N THR A 262 -18.75 -25.47 13.62
CA THR A 262 -19.77 -25.77 14.64
C THR A 262 -20.72 -26.88 14.21
N ALA A 263 -21.04 -26.97 12.91
CA ALA A 263 -21.85 -28.06 12.38
C ALA A 263 -21.16 -29.42 12.50
N VAL A 264 -19.86 -29.50 12.16
CA VAL A 264 -19.06 -30.72 12.34
C VAL A 264 -18.99 -31.10 13.82
N MET A 265 -18.67 -30.16 14.70
CA MET A 265 -18.57 -30.42 16.13
C MET A 265 -19.91 -30.89 16.72
N THR A 266 -21.02 -30.31 16.26
CA THR A 266 -22.36 -30.72 16.70
C THR A 266 -22.63 -32.18 16.32
N GLY A 267 -22.31 -32.56 15.08
CA GLY A 267 -22.45 -33.95 14.62
C GLY A 267 -21.56 -34.92 15.41
N LEU A 268 -20.28 -34.60 15.60
CA LEU A 268 -19.33 -35.44 16.34
C LEU A 268 -19.73 -35.65 17.79
N MET A 269 -20.10 -34.57 18.50
CA MET A 269 -20.50 -34.67 19.90
C MET A 269 -21.81 -35.44 20.06
N SER A 270 -22.72 -35.33 19.10
CA SER A 270 -23.98 -36.09 19.12
C SER A 270 -23.78 -37.60 18.90
N LEU A 271 -22.67 -38.04 18.31
CA LEU A 271 -22.33 -39.46 18.16
C LEU A 271 -21.77 -40.08 19.45
N GLY A 272 -21.07 -39.28 20.28
CA GLY A 272 -20.42 -39.75 21.51
C GLY A 272 -21.31 -39.74 22.75
N VAL A 273 -22.45 -39.04 22.71
CA VAL A 273 -23.41 -38.97 23.80
C VAL A 273 -24.43 -40.10 23.64
N THR A 274 -24.09 -41.29 24.13
CA THR A 274 -25.03 -42.41 24.17
C THR A 274 -25.79 -42.41 25.51
N GLY A 275 -27.13 -42.36 25.44
CA GLY A 275 -28.02 -42.61 26.58
C GLY A 275 -28.57 -41.39 27.32
N ASP A 276 -28.01 -40.20 27.14
CA ASP A 276 -28.50 -38.98 27.80
C ASP A 276 -29.07 -37.96 26.79
N ALA A 277 -30.39 -37.91 26.72
CA ALA A 277 -31.12 -37.02 25.80
C ALA A 277 -31.00 -35.54 26.18
N GLU A 278 -30.65 -35.20 27.42
CA GLU A 278 -30.42 -33.81 27.84
C GLU A 278 -29.05 -33.34 27.38
N ILE A 279 -28.01 -34.17 27.58
CA ILE A 279 -26.65 -33.86 27.11
C ILE A 279 -26.63 -33.74 25.58
N ALA A 280 -27.31 -34.64 24.86
CA ALA A 280 -27.40 -34.57 23.40
C ALA A 280 -28.06 -33.26 22.94
N ARG A 281 -29.17 -32.85 23.58
CA ARG A 281 -29.83 -31.57 23.28
C ARG A 281 -28.94 -30.37 23.55
N LEU A 282 -28.21 -30.36 24.67
CA LEU A 282 -27.28 -29.28 25.01
C LEU A 282 -26.22 -29.11 23.92
N THR A 283 -25.66 -30.20 23.37
CA THR A 283 -24.66 -30.11 22.29
C THR A 283 -25.23 -29.54 20.99
N THR A 284 -26.47 -29.91 20.62
CA THR A 284 -27.16 -29.38 19.43
C THR A 284 -27.60 -27.93 19.54
N ILE A 285 -27.56 -27.34 20.74
CA ILE A 285 -27.90 -25.94 20.98
C ILE A 285 -26.63 -25.12 21.14
N LEU A 286 -25.75 -25.52 22.07
CA LEU A 286 -24.60 -24.72 22.47
C LEU A 286 -23.62 -24.50 21.31
N LEU A 287 -23.30 -25.54 20.56
CA LEU A 287 -22.33 -25.45 19.47
C LEU A 287 -22.83 -24.56 18.33
N PRO A 288 -24.05 -24.73 17.77
CA PRO A 288 -24.56 -23.79 16.78
C PRO A 288 -24.68 -22.36 17.30
N VAL A 289 -25.12 -22.16 18.54
CA VAL A 289 -25.21 -20.82 19.16
C VAL A 289 -23.85 -20.13 19.17
N THR A 290 -22.77 -20.82 19.56
CA THR A 290 -21.42 -20.22 19.53
C THR A 290 -20.98 -19.83 18.11
N GLY A 291 -21.31 -20.64 17.10
CA GLY A 291 -21.03 -20.33 15.69
C GLY A 291 -21.82 -19.12 15.18
N ILE A 292 -23.10 -19.05 15.54
CA ILE A 292 -24.00 -17.93 15.21
C ILE A 292 -23.51 -16.64 15.86
N VAL A 293 -23.20 -16.66 17.15
CA VAL A 293 -22.68 -15.47 17.87
C VAL A 293 -21.41 -14.96 17.19
N GLY A 294 -20.48 -15.86 16.87
CA GLY A 294 -19.26 -15.50 16.15
C GLY A 294 -19.52 -14.91 14.76
N ALA A 295 -20.43 -15.50 13.99
CA ALA A 295 -20.85 -14.99 12.70
C ALA A 295 -21.47 -13.58 12.79
N VAL A 296 -22.34 -13.36 13.78
CA VAL A 296 -22.97 -12.06 14.05
C VAL A 296 -21.93 -11.02 14.44
N VAL A 297 -20.96 -11.35 15.30
CA VAL A 297 -19.88 -10.43 15.69
C VAL A 297 -19.07 -9.98 14.46
N VAL A 298 -18.71 -10.91 13.57
CA VAL A 298 -17.99 -10.57 12.32
C VAL A 298 -18.83 -9.66 11.43
N ALA A 299 -20.12 -9.97 11.27
CA ALA A 299 -21.03 -9.18 10.45
C ALA A 299 -21.24 -7.77 11.04
N LEU A 300 -21.48 -7.65 12.34
CA LEU A 300 -21.67 -6.38 13.04
C LEU A 300 -20.42 -5.52 12.95
N ARG A 301 -19.23 -6.10 13.12
CA ARG A 301 -17.97 -5.36 12.93
C ARG A 301 -17.85 -4.81 11.52
N PHE A 302 -18.13 -5.62 10.49
CA PHE A 302 -18.08 -5.18 9.10
C PHE A 302 -19.10 -4.07 8.82
N VAL A 303 -20.32 -4.19 9.34
CA VAL A 303 -21.36 -3.15 9.20
C VAL A 303 -20.97 -1.88 9.95
N ALA A 304 -20.40 -1.97 11.15
CA ALA A 304 -19.91 -0.82 11.91
C ALA A 304 -18.80 -0.07 11.17
N GLU A 305 -17.83 -0.81 10.61
CA GLU A 305 -16.75 -0.24 9.78
C GLU A 305 -17.28 0.39 8.48
N THR A 306 -18.39 -0.11 7.93
CA THR A 306 -19.00 0.38 6.68
C THR A 306 -20.19 1.32 6.87
N ARG A 307 -20.55 1.70 8.11
CA ARG A 307 -21.87 2.26 8.48
C ARG A 307 -22.35 3.44 7.64
N SER A 308 -21.44 4.28 7.15
CA SER A 308 -21.77 5.45 6.33
C SER A 308 -22.17 5.10 4.89
N ARG A 309 -21.70 3.97 4.34
CA ARG A 309 -21.85 3.62 2.91
C ARG A 309 -22.00 2.12 2.64
N THR A 310 -22.52 1.33 3.58
CA THR A 310 -22.71 -0.12 3.41
C THR A 310 -23.46 -0.48 2.12
N ARG A 311 -24.50 0.28 1.75
CA ARG A 311 -25.26 0.07 0.49
C ARG A 311 -24.38 0.22 -0.75
N SER A 312 -23.48 1.22 -0.75
CA SER A 312 -22.54 1.44 -1.84
C SER A 312 -21.54 0.29 -1.94
N VAL A 313 -20.98 -0.17 -0.81
CA VAL A 313 -20.08 -1.34 -0.77
C VAL A 313 -20.77 -2.58 -1.34
N VAL A 314 -22.02 -2.86 -0.95
CA VAL A 314 -22.78 -4.01 -1.47
C VAL A 314 -23.07 -3.86 -2.96
N ALA A 315 -23.37 -2.65 -3.44
CA ALA A 315 -23.57 -2.39 -4.87
C ALA A 315 -22.30 -2.63 -5.68
N THR A 316 -21.15 -2.18 -5.17
CA THR A 316 -19.83 -2.45 -5.78
C THR A 316 -19.51 -3.94 -5.74
N ALA A 317 -19.81 -4.64 -4.64
CA ALA A 317 -19.62 -6.09 -4.51
C ALA A 317 -20.40 -6.89 -5.55
N ARG A 318 -21.65 -6.52 -5.84
CA ARG A 318 -22.47 -7.15 -6.90
C ARG A 318 -21.84 -7.05 -8.29
N ARG A 319 -21.08 -5.98 -8.57
CA ARG A 319 -20.43 -5.75 -9.87
C ARG A 319 -19.02 -6.35 -9.92
N ALA A 320 -18.26 -6.21 -8.84
CA ALA A 320 -16.83 -6.52 -8.81
C ALA A 320 -16.52 -7.99 -8.47
N VAL A 321 -17.42 -8.70 -7.79
CA VAL A 321 -17.19 -10.07 -7.33
C VAL A 321 -18.05 -11.05 -8.15
N PRO A 322 -17.44 -11.92 -8.99
CA PRO A 322 -18.17 -12.95 -9.72
C PRO A 322 -18.96 -13.88 -8.78
N GLY A 323 -20.26 -14.01 -9.01
CA GLY A 323 -21.13 -14.87 -8.21
C GLY A 323 -21.42 -14.35 -6.79
N TRP A 324 -21.25 -13.04 -6.55
CA TRP A 324 -21.53 -12.40 -5.25
C TRP A 324 -22.90 -12.77 -4.67
N THR A 325 -23.95 -12.74 -5.47
CA THR A 325 -25.33 -13.01 -5.03
C THR A 325 -25.47 -14.42 -4.50
N ALA A 326 -24.94 -15.41 -5.22
CA ALA A 326 -24.92 -16.80 -4.77
C ALA A 326 -24.09 -16.96 -3.48
N LEU A 327 -22.92 -16.32 -3.40
CA LEU A 327 -22.06 -16.40 -2.22
C LEU A 327 -22.75 -15.82 -0.97
N ALA A 328 -23.36 -14.65 -1.11
CA ALA A 328 -24.10 -13.99 -0.03
C ALA A 328 -25.34 -14.81 0.37
N ALA A 329 -26.10 -15.32 -0.61
CA ALA A 329 -27.28 -16.14 -0.37
C ALA A 329 -26.94 -17.45 0.37
N VAL A 330 -25.89 -18.17 -0.04
CA VAL A 330 -25.45 -19.40 0.62
C VAL A 330 -24.98 -19.14 2.05
N THR A 331 -24.27 -18.04 2.28
CA THR A 331 -23.84 -17.65 3.64
C THR A 331 -25.04 -17.31 4.53
N LEU A 332 -26.01 -16.57 4.00
CA LEU A 332 -27.23 -16.20 4.71
C LEU A 332 -28.10 -17.42 5.00
N ALA A 333 -28.28 -18.31 4.02
CA ALA A 333 -29.03 -19.54 4.18
C ALA A 333 -28.41 -20.45 5.26
N ALA A 334 -27.09 -20.62 5.25
CA ALA A 334 -26.38 -21.38 6.29
C ALA A 334 -26.62 -20.78 7.69
N LEU A 335 -26.58 -19.44 7.81
CA LEU A 335 -26.85 -18.77 9.08
C LEU A 335 -28.31 -18.98 9.54
N ILE A 336 -29.28 -18.83 8.63
CA ILE A 336 -30.71 -19.04 8.94
C ILE A 336 -30.97 -20.48 9.37
N VAL A 337 -30.48 -21.46 8.61
CA VAL A 337 -30.64 -22.89 8.94
C VAL A 337 -29.97 -23.21 10.28
N SER A 338 -28.80 -22.62 10.56
CA SER A 338 -28.13 -22.76 11.85
C SER A 338 -28.99 -22.22 13.00
N VAL A 339 -29.59 -21.04 12.86
CA VAL A 339 -30.51 -20.46 13.86
C VAL A 339 -31.74 -21.35 14.05
N VAL A 340 -32.37 -21.80 12.97
CA VAL A 340 -33.56 -22.66 13.03
C VAL A 340 -33.24 -23.99 13.72
N SER A 341 -32.06 -24.56 13.47
CA SER A 341 -31.66 -25.86 14.02
C SER A 341 -31.67 -25.92 15.55
N VAL A 342 -31.46 -24.79 16.22
CA VAL A 342 -31.45 -24.67 17.69
C VAL A 342 -32.83 -25.00 18.30
N PHE A 343 -33.89 -24.82 17.51
CA PHE A 343 -35.27 -25.06 17.94
C PHE A 343 -35.83 -26.41 17.46
N LEU A 344 -35.03 -27.21 16.76
CA LEU A 344 -35.46 -28.49 16.20
C LEU A 344 -35.18 -29.66 17.15
N PRO A 345 -35.98 -30.74 17.08
CA PRO A 345 -35.63 -32.00 17.75
C PRO A 345 -34.33 -32.58 17.18
N LEU A 346 -33.62 -33.37 18.00
CA LEU A 346 -32.28 -33.89 17.72
C LEU A 346 -32.08 -34.37 16.26
N ALA A 347 -32.93 -35.26 15.77
CA ALA A 347 -32.81 -35.80 14.41
C ALA A 347 -32.89 -34.69 13.33
N ALA A 348 -33.83 -33.75 13.47
CA ALA A 348 -34.00 -32.65 12.52
C ALA A 348 -32.89 -31.59 12.66
N ALA A 349 -32.40 -31.36 13.88
CA ALA A 349 -31.26 -30.48 14.14
C ALA A 349 -29.99 -31.01 13.46
N LEU A 350 -29.73 -32.32 13.52
CA LEU A 350 -28.59 -32.95 12.84
C LEU A 350 -28.68 -32.85 11.31
N VAL A 351 -29.88 -33.04 10.74
CA VAL A 351 -30.11 -32.82 9.30
C VAL A 351 -29.86 -31.36 8.93
N ALA A 352 -30.36 -30.41 9.73
CA ALA A 352 -30.11 -28.99 9.53
C ALA A 352 -28.61 -28.66 9.59
N GLN A 353 -27.85 -29.25 10.52
CA GLN A 353 -26.40 -29.07 10.61
C GLN A 353 -25.66 -29.67 9.40
N ALA A 354 -26.12 -30.81 8.86
CA ALA A 354 -25.58 -31.35 7.62
C ALA A 354 -25.78 -30.38 6.44
N VAL A 355 -26.94 -29.71 6.37
CA VAL A 355 -27.20 -28.66 5.36
C VAL A 355 -26.29 -27.45 5.58
N VAL A 356 -26.13 -26.98 6.82
CA VAL A 356 -25.19 -25.88 7.16
C VAL A 356 -23.77 -26.23 6.70
N LEU A 357 -23.31 -27.45 6.98
CA LEU A 357 -22.00 -27.93 6.57
C LEU A 357 -21.86 -27.94 5.04
N ALA A 358 -22.85 -28.47 4.32
CA ALA A 358 -22.83 -28.49 2.86
C ALA A 358 -22.75 -27.07 2.27
N CYS A 359 -23.57 -26.14 2.77
CA CYS A 359 -23.52 -24.73 2.38
C CYS A 359 -22.15 -24.09 2.69
N ALA A 360 -21.59 -24.37 3.88
CA ALA A 360 -20.29 -23.86 4.30
C ALA A 360 -19.16 -24.36 3.37
N VAL A 361 -19.16 -25.65 3.03
CA VAL A 361 -18.17 -26.28 2.14
C VAL A 361 -18.28 -25.72 0.72
N LEU A 362 -19.48 -25.70 0.13
CA LEU A 362 -19.70 -25.18 -1.23
C LEU A 362 -19.31 -23.70 -1.33
N GLY A 363 -19.74 -22.89 -0.38
CA GLY A 363 -19.33 -21.48 -0.29
C GLY A 363 -17.81 -21.33 -0.10
N SER A 364 -17.16 -22.25 0.61
CA SER A 364 -15.70 -22.22 0.85
C SER A 364 -14.93 -22.48 -0.42
N LEU A 365 -15.38 -23.45 -1.21
CA LEU A 365 -14.81 -23.73 -2.52
C LEU A 365 -14.98 -22.52 -3.46
N GLN A 366 -16.15 -21.89 -3.46
CA GLN A 366 -16.39 -20.69 -4.26
C GLN A 366 -15.52 -19.52 -3.82
N SER A 367 -15.45 -19.21 -2.51
CA SER A 367 -14.55 -18.16 -2.02
C SER A 367 -13.09 -18.45 -2.31
N ARG A 368 -12.65 -19.71 -2.21
CA ARG A 368 -11.28 -20.09 -2.57
C ARG A 368 -11.02 -19.84 -4.05
N ARG A 369 -11.94 -20.24 -4.95
CA ARG A 369 -11.83 -19.96 -6.39
C ARG A 369 -11.73 -18.46 -6.67
N ILE A 370 -12.57 -17.65 -6.03
CA ILE A 370 -12.55 -16.18 -6.16
C ILE A 370 -11.22 -15.61 -5.65
N LEU A 371 -10.78 -15.98 -4.44
CA LEU A 371 -9.55 -15.44 -3.85
C LEU A 371 -8.27 -15.88 -4.59
N VAL A 372 -8.27 -17.06 -5.23
CA VAL A 372 -7.18 -17.49 -6.11
C VAL A 372 -7.13 -16.64 -7.39
N ALA A 373 -8.29 -16.26 -7.93
CA ALA A 373 -8.36 -15.34 -9.07
C ALA A 373 -7.95 -13.89 -8.70
N PHE A 374 -8.03 -13.53 -7.41
CA PHE A 374 -7.69 -12.20 -6.88
C PHE A 374 -6.74 -12.30 -5.66
N PRO A 375 -5.46 -12.65 -5.84
CA PRO A 375 -4.53 -12.78 -4.72
C PRO A 375 -4.33 -11.45 -3.97
N ARG A 376 -3.73 -11.41 -2.77
CA ARG A 376 -3.41 -10.12 -2.11
C ARG A 376 -2.24 -9.40 -2.78
N THR A 377 -2.32 -8.09 -2.99
CA THR A 377 -1.13 -7.35 -3.45
C THR A 377 -0.07 -7.38 -2.35
N ARG A 378 1.19 -7.60 -2.73
CA ARG A 378 2.33 -7.25 -1.87
C ARG A 378 2.31 -5.72 -1.71
N PRO A 379 2.87 -5.14 -0.62
CA PRO A 379 3.10 -3.70 -0.64
C PRO A 379 3.86 -3.43 -1.92
N ALA A 380 3.50 -2.39 -2.66
CA ALA A 380 4.34 -1.99 -3.77
C ALA A 380 5.76 -1.81 -3.18
N PRO A 381 6.84 -2.34 -3.80
CA PRO A 381 8.17 -1.83 -3.49
C PRO A 381 8.06 -0.30 -3.58
N PRO A 382 8.74 0.50 -2.74
CA PRO A 382 8.52 1.96 -2.64
C PRO A 382 8.28 2.57 -4.02
N THR A 383 7.02 2.68 -4.41
CA THR A 383 6.67 3.10 -5.76
C THR A 383 6.65 4.59 -5.67
N VAL A 384 7.72 5.18 -6.20
CA VAL A 384 7.65 6.24 -7.21
C VAL A 384 6.22 6.29 -7.77
N ALA A 385 5.46 7.28 -7.32
CA ALA A 385 4.02 7.36 -7.50
C ALA A 385 3.66 7.27 -8.99
N ALA A 386 2.77 6.35 -9.37
CA ALA A 386 2.00 6.50 -10.59
C ALA A 386 1.16 7.79 -10.45
N ALA A 387 1.39 8.76 -11.32
CA ALA A 387 0.58 9.97 -11.40
C ALA A 387 -0.91 9.56 -11.50
N PRO A 388 -1.83 10.29 -10.84
CA PRO A 388 -3.23 10.13 -11.17
C PRO A 388 -3.38 10.39 -12.67
N THR A 389 -4.03 9.46 -13.35
CA THR A 389 -4.52 9.67 -14.71
C THR A 389 -5.58 10.77 -14.61
N ASP A 390 -5.15 12.01 -14.68
CA ASP A 390 -6.03 13.13 -14.95
C ASP A 390 -6.47 13.00 -16.41
N GLU A 391 -7.73 12.60 -16.60
CA GLU A 391 -8.39 12.47 -17.90
C GLU A 391 -8.53 13.82 -18.63
N SER A 392 -8.06 14.93 -18.06
CA SER A 392 -8.05 16.25 -18.69
C SER A 392 -6.75 16.63 -19.41
N SER A 393 -5.74 15.74 -19.51
CA SER A 393 -4.50 16.06 -20.25
C SER A 393 -4.77 16.31 -21.75
N PRO A 394 -4.48 17.52 -22.28
CA PRO A 394 -4.72 17.88 -23.68
C PRO A 394 -3.75 17.19 -24.67
N TRP A 395 -2.95 16.21 -24.23
CA TRP A 395 -1.88 15.59 -25.02
C TRP A 395 -2.10 14.10 -25.31
N ARG A 396 -3.35 13.70 -25.61
CA ARG A 396 -3.56 12.56 -26.51
C ARG A 396 -3.35 13.05 -27.93
N ASN A 397 -2.19 12.76 -28.53
CA ASN A 397 -2.08 12.83 -29.99
C ASN A 397 -2.76 11.57 -30.57
N PRO A 398 -3.77 11.69 -31.45
CA PRO A 398 -4.29 10.55 -32.18
C PRO A 398 -3.20 10.01 -33.12
N ALA A 399 -3.30 8.72 -33.47
CA ALA A 399 -2.44 8.10 -34.47
C ALA A 399 -2.49 8.85 -35.80
#